data_AF-A0A943U020-F1
#
_entry.id   AF-A0A943U020-F1
#
_cell.length_a   1.000
_cell.length_b   1.000
_cell.length_c   1.000
_cell.angle_alpha   90.00
_cell.angle_beta   90.00
_cell.angle_gamma   90.00
#
_symmetry.space_group_name_H-M   'P 1'
#
loop_
_entity.id
_entity.type
_entity.pdbx_description
1 polymer ?
#
loop_
_entity_poly.entity_id
_entity_poly.type
_entity_poly.pdbx_seq_one_letter_code
_entity_poly.pdbx_strand_id
1 'polypeptide(L)'
;MSKERKFSAGQLLGEGIRRLGREELIALALEICADAADCGAEFHGNIHPGNISRGEGGAALGPRADHEPGDWSTDELEYMAPELFWNGTATAAADVYSIGLLLFAGVTGGLLPFFKRAPENMTNEMRASALRRRMNGDEINIPAAAGEKLGPVMAKCLRFEATERYADTKELAEALRPCVGEGDAKAMEMFGKPERELSEVERMMAGILARLEPGEEPPEEPETPASAEPPVPPEPPEPPAAPEPPAEEPKRRRPKVELPPVQPVEPPKPTGPRPEYKVDRDFEERAIQERESKPKKSRKPVLIVLAICAVIVIAALAVSFFLPGDGAEQESTPPESGAPVTDNVVVPPASASAEPETTPTPTPTPTPTPSPTPTPESTYEVTLSNVSWEQAEALCESKGGHLAVISDADELAKVTKLAEDAGATFVWIGLRRVNGELSWVTGESVDYYAWGPGEPSVKDTDGTAEDYVLLWHTSTGWIYNDCRNDPASAYPSAYSGKIAYACEIDPE
;
A
#
# COMPACT_ATOMS: atom_id res chain seq x y z
N MET A 1 -37.54 -4.46 -20.08
CA MET A 1 -36.24 -4.71 -20.73
C MET A 1 -35.19 -4.23 -19.75
N SER A 2 -34.26 -5.08 -19.31
CA SER A 2 -33.09 -4.58 -18.59
C SER A 2 -32.27 -3.73 -19.55
N LYS A 3 -31.71 -2.60 -19.09
CA LYS A 3 -30.61 -1.95 -19.82
C LYS A 3 -29.43 -2.93 -19.82
N GLU A 4 -28.78 -3.07 -20.95
CA GLU A 4 -27.57 -3.89 -21.09
C GLU A 4 -26.44 -3.16 -20.36
N ARG A 5 -25.88 -3.76 -19.29
CA ARG A 5 -24.75 -3.18 -18.55
C ARG A 5 -23.54 -3.18 -19.47
N LYS A 6 -22.99 -1.99 -19.76
CA LYS A 6 -21.90 -1.77 -20.72
C LYS A 6 -20.89 -0.80 -20.16
N PHE A 7 -19.61 -1.13 -20.33
CA PHE A 7 -18.51 -0.31 -19.86
C PHE A 7 -18.53 1.08 -20.50
N SER A 8 -18.27 2.10 -19.68
CA SER A 8 -18.20 3.49 -20.10
C SER A 8 -17.00 4.19 -19.44
N ALA A 9 -15.93 4.39 -20.21
CA ALA A 9 -14.72 5.08 -19.75
C ALA A 9 -14.98 6.56 -19.33
N GLY A 10 -16.12 7.14 -19.71
CA GLY A 10 -16.57 8.45 -19.22
C GLY A 10 -17.31 8.41 -17.87
N GLN A 11 -17.47 7.23 -17.27
CA GLN A 11 -18.24 7.01 -16.03
C GLN A 11 -17.53 6.02 -15.09
N LEU A 12 -16.20 6.11 -15.00
CA LEU A 12 -15.40 5.27 -14.10
C LEU A 12 -15.81 5.45 -12.64
N LEU A 13 -15.78 4.37 -11.87
CA LEU A 13 -16.12 4.36 -10.45
C LEU A 13 -15.03 5.10 -9.66
N GLY A 14 -13.78 4.66 -9.75
CA GLY A 14 -12.62 5.27 -9.09
C GLY A 14 -12.89 5.61 -7.62
N GLU A 15 -12.53 6.84 -7.25
CA GLU A 15 -12.82 7.49 -5.96
C GLU A 15 -14.31 7.49 -5.55
N GLY A 16 -15.23 7.23 -6.48
CA GLY A 16 -16.65 7.01 -6.23
C GLY A 16 -16.96 5.81 -5.33
N ILE A 17 -16.07 4.80 -5.28
CA ILE A 17 -16.24 3.66 -4.35
C ILE A 17 -16.34 4.10 -2.89
N ARG A 18 -15.69 5.22 -2.54
CA ARG A 18 -15.65 5.81 -1.19
C ARG A 18 -16.98 6.44 -0.75
N ARG A 19 -17.95 6.56 -1.65
CA ARG A 19 -19.25 7.22 -1.43
C ARG A 19 -20.46 6.27 -1.45
N LEU A 20 -20.26 5.00 -1.80
CA LEU A 20 -21.31 4.00 -1.91
C LEU A 20 -21.86 3.60 -0.53
N GLY A 21 -23.18 3.47 -0.40
CA GLY A 21 -23.80 2.79 0.74
C GLY A 21 -23.56 1.28 0.73
N ARG A 22 -23.90 0.57 1.82
CA ARG A 22 -23.72 -0.89 1.92
C ARG A 22 -24.51 -1.66 0.86
N GLU A 23 -25.77 -1.27 0.64
CA GLU A 23 -26.60 -1.86 -0.42
C GLU A 23 -25.96 -1.65 -1.80
N GLU A 24 -25.49 -0.44 -2.08
CA GLU A 24 -24.85 -0.07 -3.35
C GLU A 24 -23.53 -0.80 -3.62
N LEU A 25 -22.76 -1.07 -2.56
CA LEU A 25 -21.49 -1.79 -2.59
C LEU A 25 -21.68 -3.30 -2.79
N ILE A 26 -22.69 -3.90 -2.16
CA ILE A 26 -23.03 -5.31 -2.36
C ILE A 26 -23.66 -5.52 -3.74
N ALA A 27 -24.50 -4.59 -4.20
CA ALA A 27 -25.02 -4.58 -5.57
C ALA A 27 -23.87 -4.48 -6.60
N LEU A 28 -22.92 -3.55 -6.40
CA LEU A 28 -21.71 -3.45 -7.21
C LEU A 28 -20.95 -4.78 -7.25
N ALA A 29 -20.66 -5.39 -6.10
CA ALA A 29 -19.91 -6.64 -6.05
C ALA A 29 -20.64 -7.78 -6.79
N LEU A 30 -21.97 -7.88 -6.66
CA LEU A 30 -22.78 -8.85 -7.41
C LEU A 30 -22.78 -8.60 -8.93
N GLU A 31 -22.79 -7.33 -9.37
CA GLU A 31 -22.70 -6.96 -10.79
C GLU A 31 -21.31 -7.31 -11.38
N ILE A 32 -20.23 -7.02 -10.65
CA ILE A 32 -18.85 -7.34 -11.07
C ILE A 32 -18.57 -8.85 -11.02
N CYS A 33 -19.11 -9.58 -10.03
CA CYS A 33 -19.06 -11.03 -10.02
C CYS A 33 -19.69 -11.64 -11.28
N ALA A 34 -20.82 -11.10 -11.75
CA ALA A 34 -21.49 -11.55 -12.96
C ALA A 34 -20.67 -11.22 -14.23
N ASP A 35 -20.11 -10.02 -14.33
CA ASP A 35 -19.31 -9.62 -15.51
C ASP A 35 -18.03 -10.46 -15.65
N ALA A 36 -17.33 -10.72 -14.54
CA ALA A 36 -16.19 -11.63 -14.51
C ALA A 36 -16.60 -13.09 -14.82
N ALA A 37 -17.76 -13.53 -14.32
CA ALA A 37 -18.30 -14.88 -14.54
C ALA A 37 -18.69 -15.18 -16.00
N ASP A 38 -19.06 -14.14 -16.77
CA ASP A 38 -19.50 -14.22 -18.17
C ASP A 38 -18.42 -13.75 -19.17
N CYS A 39 -17.20 -13.44 -18.71
CA CYS A 39 -16.12 -12.83 -19.51
C CYS A 39 -15.45 -13.72 -20.58
N GLY A 40 -15.94 -14.97 -20.74
CA GLY A 40 -15.44 -15.92 -21.74
C GLY A 40 -14.12 -16.61 -21.39
N ALA A 41 -13.58 -16.44 -20.18
CA ALA A 41 -12.40 -17.17 -19.67
C ALA A 41 -12.56 -17.58 -18.21
N GLU A 42 -11.56 -18.28 -17.69
CA GLU A 42 -11.43 -18.72 -16.28
C GLU A 42 -10.97 -17.59 -15.34
N PHE A 43 -10.48 -16.48 -15.91
CA PHE A 43 -9.98 -15.30 -15.19
C PHE A 43 -10.25 -14.05 -16.03
N HIS A 44 -10.70 -12.97 -15.38
CA HIS A 44 -10.87 -11.65 -15.99
C HIS A 44 -9.64 -10.78 -15.75
N GLY A 45 -9.17 -10.71 -14.50
CA GLY A 45 -8.14 -9.79 -14.06
C GLY A 45 -8.51 -8.32 -14.17
N ASN A 46 -7.59 -7.43 -13.82
CA ASN A 46 -7.81 -5.98 -13.90
C ASN A 46 -9.09 -5.51 -13.15
N ILE A 47 -9.39 -6.11 -11.99
CA ILE A 47 -10.59 -5.79 -11.19
C ILE A 47 -10.24 -4.76 -10.11
N HIS A 48 -10.35 -3.47 -10.46
CA HIS A 48 -10.12 -2.34 -9.56
C HIS A 48 -11.12 -1.19 -9.86
N PRO A 49 -11.28 -0.17 -8.99
CA PRO A 49 -12.26 0.90 -9.18
C PRO A 49 -12.06 1.72 -10.46
N GLY A 50 -10.81 1.87 -10.93
CA GLY A 50 -10.49 2.58 -12.18
C GLY A 50 -10.89 1.83 -13.45
N ASN A 51 -10.99 0.50 -13.42
CA ASN A 51 -11.47 -0.32 -14.54
C ASN A 51 -12.95 -0.78 -14.38
N ILE A 52 -13.67 -0.16 -13.46
CA ILE A 52 -15.11 -0.33 -13.31
C ILE A 52 -15.80 0.97 -13.71
N SER A 53 -16.90 0.88 -14.45
CA SER A 53 -17.78 2.02 -14.71
C SER A 53 -19.13 1.85 -13.99
N ARG A 54 -19.79 2.95 -13.63
CA ARG A 54 -21.11 2.94 -12.96
C ARG A 54 -22.00 4.05 -13.51
N GLY A 55 -23.16 3.66 -14.06
CA GLY A 55 -24.14 4.58 -14.65
C GLY A 55 -25.58 4.18 -14.34
N GLU A 56 -26.56 4.79 -15.03
CA GLU A 56 -27.99 4.48 -14.84
C GLU A 56 -28.40 3.01 -15.08
N GLY A 57 -27.51 2.22 -15.69
CA GLY A 57 -27.74 0.79 -15.96
C GLY A 57 -27.28 -0.15 -14.85
N GLY A 58 -26.57 0.37 -13.84
CA GLY A 58 -25.75 -0.44 -12.92
C GLY A 58 -24.25 -0.21 -13.13
N ALA A 59 -23.43 -1.05 -12.49
CA ALA A 59 -22.00 -1.13 -12.77
C ALA A 59 -21.69 -2.04 -13.97
N ALA A 60 -20.57 -1.80 -14.63
CA ALA A 60 -20.03 -2.65 -15.69
C ALA A 60 -18.50 -2.66 -15.65
N LEU A 61 -17.91 -3.85 -15.66
CA LEU A 61 -16.46 -4.09 -15.70
C LEU A 61 -15.87 -3.75 -17.08
N GLY A 62 -14.63 -3.26 -17.11
CA GLY A 62 -13.92 -2.83 -18.32
C GLY A 62 -13.06 -3.91 -18.97
N PRO A 63 -12.02 -3.53 -19.75
CA PRO A 63 -11.09 -4.48 -20.37
C PRO A 63 -10.45 -5.48 -19.39
N ARG A 64 -10.08 -6.64 -19.90
CA ARG A 64 -9.42 -7.71 -19.15
C ARG A 64 -7.90 -7.53 -19.05
N ALA A 65 -7.29 -8.29 -18.15
CA ALA A 65 -5.83 -8.44 -18.03
C ALA A 65 -5.22 -9.28 -19.18
N ASP A 66 -5.44 -8.88 -20.43
CA ASP A 66 -5.00 -9.61 -21.64
C ASP A 66 -3.66 -9.06 -22.21
N HIS A 67 -2.83 -8.41 -21.39
CA HIS A 67 -1.54 -7.78 -21.74
C HIS A 67 -0.33 -8.60 -21.24
N GLU A 68 0.90 -8.19 -21.58
CA GLU A 68 2.11 -8.96 -21.23
C GLU A 68 2.46 -8.83 -19.73
N PRO A 69 2.84 -9.94 -19.04
CA PRO A 69 3.16 -9.91 -17.62
C PRO A 69 4.31 -8.95 -17.30
N GLY A 70 4.03 -7.93 -16.48
CA GLY A 70 4.98 -6.88 -16.10
C GLY A 70 4.50 -5.48 -16.49
N ASP A 71 3.68 -5.37 -17.53
CA ASP A 71 3.06 -4.11 -17.98
C ASP A 71 1.78 -3.80 -17.15
N TRP A 72 1.90 -3.85 -15.82
CA TRP A 72 0.78 -3.70 -14.89
C TRP A 72 0.61 -2.24 -14.45
N SER A 73 -0.62 -1.73 -14.45
CA SER A 73 -0.92 -0.42 -13.86
C SER A 73 -0.81 -0.43 -12.32
N THR A 74 -0.61 0.74 -11.72
CA THR A 74 -0.50 0.87 -10.25
C THR A 74 -1.73 0.32 -9.53
N ASP A 75 -2.93 0.59 -10.06
CA ASP A 75 -4.16 0.06 -9.48
C ASP A 75 -4.28 -1.47 -9.66
N GLU A 76 -3.90 -2.02 -10.82
CA GLU A 76 -3.89 -3.47 -11.03
C GLU A 76 -3.00 -4.17 -10.00
N LEU A 77 -1.80 -3.64 -9.76
CA LEU A 77 -0.86 -4.15 -8.74
C LEU A 77 -1.44 -4.05 -7.32
N GLU A 78 -2.16 -2.98 -6.98
CA GLU A 78 -2.71 -2.82 -5.64
C GLU A 78 -3.89 -3.76 -5.34
N TYR A 79 -4.69 -4.11 -6.35
CA TYR A 79 -5.79 -5.06 -6.23
C TYR A 79 -5.39 -6.52 -6.55
N MET A 80 -4.15 -6.76 -6.97
CA MET A 80 -3.63 -8.07 -7.38
C MET A 80 -3.65 -9.13 -6.26
N ALA A 81 -3.92 -10.38 -6.64
CA ALA A 81 -3.82 -11.54 -5.76
C ALA A 81 -2.35 -12.05 -5.64
N PRO A 82 -1.92 -12.58 -4.48
CA PRO A 82 -0.53 -13.00 -4.26
C PRO A 82 0.02 -14.04 -5.24
N GLU A 83 -0.79 -15.01 -5.68
CA GLU A 83 -0.39 -16.04 -6.63
C GLU A 83 -0.22 -15.50 -8.06
N LEU A 84 -0.99 -14.48 -8.43
CA LEU A 84 -0.85 -13.78 -9.70
C LEU A 84 0.42 -12.90 -9.69
N PHE A 85 0.67 -12.19 -8.59
CA PHE A 85 1.85 -11.36 -8.41
C PHE A 85 3.16 -12.16 -8.42
N TRP A 86 3.26 -13.23 -7.62
CA TRP A 86 4.52 -13.95 -7.44
C TRP A 86 4.90 -14.91 -8.58
N ASN A 87 3.92 -15.45 -9.32
CA ASN A 87 4.18 -16.50 -10.30
C ASN A 87 3.23 -16.51 -11.52
N GLY A 88 2.39 -15.47 -11.69
CA GLY A 88 1.52 -15.34 -12.86
C GLY A 88 0.32 -16.29 -12.88
N THR A 89 -0.06 -16.90 -11.75
CA THR A 89 -1.18 -17.85 -11.68
C THR A 89 -2.53 -17.14 -11.78
N ALA A 90 -2.96 -16.89 -13.01
CA ALA A 90 -4.30 -16.41 -13.35
C ALA A 90 -5.37 -17.48 -13.05
N THR A 91 -6.29 -17.20 -12.12
CA THR A 91 -7.40 -18.09 -11.73
C THR A 91 -8.63 -17.30 -11.29
N ALA A 92 -9.82 -17.90 -11.33
CA ALA A 92 -11.04 -17.27 -10.81
C ALA A 92 -10.94 -16.88 -9.31
N ALA A 93 -10.11 -17.58 -8.54
CA ALA A 93 -9.82 -17.25 -7.13
C ALA A 93 -9.00 -15.95 -6.97
N ALA A 94 -8.26 -15.51 -8.00
CA ALA A 94 -7.59 -14.22 -8.02
C ALA A 94 -8.62 -13.08 -8.21
N ASP A 95 -9.61 -13.24 -9.10
CA ASP A 95 -10.71 -12.27 -9.24
C ASP A 95 -11.53 -12.15 -7.95
N VAL A 96 -11.77 -13.27 -7.24
CA VAL A 96 -12.41 -13.30 -5.92
C VAL A 96 -11.64 -12.47 -4.87
N TYR A 97 -10.30 -12.48 -4.92
CA TYR A 97 -9.46 -11.67 -4.02
C TYR A 97 -9.57 -10.18 -4.36
N SER A 98 -9.48 -9.81 -5.63
CA SER A 98 -9.67 -8.44 -6.13
C SER A 98 -11.03 -7.86 -5.75
N ILE A 99 -12.11 -8.65 -5.86
CA ILE A 99 -13.46 -8.26 -5.41
C ILE A 99 -13.53 -8.16 -3.87
N GLY A 100 -12.80 -9.01 -3.15
CA GLY A 100 -12.58 -8.85 -1.70
C GLY A 100 -11.95 -7.50 -1.33
N LEU A 101 -10.97 -7.03 -2.11
CA LEU A 101 -10.33 -5.74 -1.93
C LEU A 101 -11.24 -4.57 -2.33
N LEU A 102 -12.11 -4.71 -3.34
CA LEU A 102 -13.17 -3.74 -3.64
C LEU A 102 -14.15 -3.59 -2.47
N LEU A 103 -14.61 -4.71 -1.88
CA LEU A 103 -15.47 -4.70 -0.70
C LEU A 103 -14.77 -4.03 0.50
N PHE A 104 -13.49 -4.36 0.73
CA PHE A 104 -12.67 -3.77 1.80
C PHE A 104 -12.48 -2.25 1.60
N ALA A 105 -12.18 -1.80 0.39
CA ALA A 105 -12.08 -0.38 0.05
C ALA A 105 -13.43 0.35 0.25
N GLY A 106 -14.54 -0.28 -0.14
CA GLY A 106 -15.89 0.27 0.07
C GLY A 106 -16.23 0.47 1.55
N VAL A 107 -16.08 -0.56 2.40
CA VAL A 107 -16.48 -0.46 3.82
C VAL A 107 -15.55 0.42 4.67
N THR A 108 -14.33 0.72 4.21
CA THR A 108 -13.38 1.61 4.90
C THR A 108 -13.45 3.06 4.43
N GLY A 109 -14.01 3.34 3.26
CA GLY A 109 -13.98 4.66 2.62
C GLY A 109 -12.71 4.94 1.79
N GLY A 110 -12.14 3.89 1.18
CA GLY A 110 -11.01 3.96 0.25
C GLY A 110 -9.69 3.38 0.76
N LEU A 111 -9.67 2.68 1.90
CA LEU A 111 -8.46 2.07 2.43
C LEU A 111 -8.36 0.62 1.97
N LEU A 112 -7.19 0.20 1.46
CA LEU A 112 -6.84 -1.22 1.30
C LEU A 112 -6.20 -1.76 2.60
N PRO A 113 -6.07 -3.08 2.76
CA PRO A 113 -5.41 -3.66 3.93
C PRO A 113 -4.03 -3.07 4.17
N PHE A 114 -3.74 -2.77 5.45
CA PHE A 114 -2.52 -2.15 5.96
C PHE A 114 -2.28 -0.66 5.58
N PHE A 115 -3.19 -0.01 4.84
CA PHE A 115 -3.15 1.44 4.62
C PHE A 115 -3.34 2.21 5.94
N LYS A 116 -2.40 3.09 6.28
CA LYS A 116 -2.40 3.90 7.52
C LYS A 116 -3.07 5.27 7.36
N ARG A 117 -3.32 5.69 6.13
CA ARG A 117 -3.91 6.97 5.70
C ARG A 117 -4.74 6.72 4.44
N ALA A 118 -5.55 7.69 4.02
CA ALA A 118 -6.25 7.63 2.74
C ALA A 118 -5.27 7.64 1.55
N PRO A 119 -5.60 7.04 0.38
CA PRO A 119 -4.69 6.92 -0.77
C PRO A 119 -4.02 8.22 -1.20
N GLU A 120 -4.76 9.33 -1.17
CA GLU A 120 -4.30 10.67 -1.53
C GLU A 120 -3.35 11.32 -0.50
N ASN A 121 -3.08 10.66 0.63
CA ASN A 121 -2.19 11.12 1.72
C ASN A 121 -1.09 10.10 2.04
N MET A 122 -0.66 9.30 1.06
CA MET A 122 0.15 8.10 1.27
C MET A 122 1.24 7.96 0.22
N THR A 123 2.49 7.87 0.68
CA THR A 123 3.68 7.79 -0.20
C THR A 123 3.78 6.43 -0.88
N ASN A 124 4.58 6.33 -1.94
CA ASN A 124 4.73 5.09 -2.68
C ASN A 124 5.41 3.98 -1.85
N GLU A 125 6.27 4.32 -0.88
CA GLU A 125 6.80 3.34 0.10
C GLU A 125 5.71 2.82 1.04
N MET A 126 4.75 3.66 1.46
CA MET A 126 3.63 3.23 2.29
C MET A 126 2.68 2.31 1.52
N ARG A 127 2.41 2.62 0.24
CA ARG A 127 1.60 1.78 -0.66
C ARG A 127 2.31 0.45 -0.92
N ALA A 128 3.58 0.47 -1.30
CA ALA A 128 4.41 -0.72 -1.52
C ALA A 128 4.61 -1.55 -0.25
N SER A 129 4.75 -0.93 0.93
CA SER A 129 4.81 -1.65 2.22
C SER A 129 3.50 -2.40 2.50
N ALA A 130 2.35 -1.75 2.32
CA ALA A 130 1.06 -2.39 2.47
C ALA A 130 0.83 -3.52 1.45
N LEU A 131 1.29 -3.34 0.20
CA LEU A 131 1.29 -4.38 -0.82
C LEU A 131 2.18 -5.56 -0.42
N ARG A 132 3.44 -5.34 -0.03
CA ARG A 132 4.37 -6.40 0.43
C ARG A 132 3.76 -7.25 1.56
N ARG A 133 3.06 -6.63 2.52
CA ARG A 133 2.35 -7.36 3.59
C ARG A 133 1.23 -8.26 3.05
N ARG A 134 0.40 -7.77 2.11
CA ARG A 134 -0.59 -8.61 1.41
C ARG A 134 0.06 -9.77 0.64
N MET A 135 1.17 -9.50 -0.04
CA MET A 135 1.92 -10.48 -0.84
C MET A 135 2.70 -11.50 0.01
N ASN A 136 2.97 -11.20 1.28
CA ASN A 136 3.65 -12.12 2.21
C ASN A 136 2.70 -12.95 3.09
N GLY A 137 1.39 -12.67 3.05
CA GLY A 137 0.38 -13.38 3.84
C GLY A 137 0.19 -12.86 5.28
N ASP A 138 0.55 -11.61 5.57
CA ASP A 138 0.16 -10.94 6.81
C ASP A 138 -1.36 -11.01 7.03
N GLU A 139 -1.79 -11.22 8.28
CA GLU A 139 -3.22 -11.35 8.59
C GLU A 139 -4.00 -10.04 8.35
N ILE A 140 -5.00 -10.12 7.46
CA ILE A 140 -5.86 -9.01 7.10
C ILE A 140 -7.02 -8.90 8.10
N ASN A 141 -6.88 -7.98 9.06
CA ASN A 141 -7.94 -7.61 9.98
C ASN A 141 -9.14 -7.01 9.22
N ILE A 142 -10.27 -7.71 9.21
CA ILE A 142 -11.52 -7.24 8.61
C ILE A 142 -12.13 -6.12 9.47
N PRO A 143 -12.54 -4.97 8.90
CA PRO A 143 -13.11 -3.88 9.68
C PRO A 143 -14.45 -4.28 10.31
N ALA A 144 -14.71 -3.89 11.57
CA ALA A 144 -16.03 -4.06 12.22
C ALA A 144 -17.17 -3.43 11.39
N ALA A 145 -16.87 -2.34 10.66
CA ALA A 145 -17.77 -1.71 9.70
C ALA A 145 -18.24 -2.64 8.56
N ALA A 146 -17.65 -3.84 8.37
CA ALA A 146 -18.13 -4.85 7.43
C ALA A 146 -19.46 -5.50 7.88
N GLY A 147 -19.73 -5.61 9.19
CA GLY A 147 -20.93 -6.26 9.72
C GLY A 147 -20.85 -7.78 9.80
N GLU A 148 -21.85 -8.39 10.45
CA GLU A 148 -21.86 -9.82 10.77
C GLU A 148 -21.93 -10.74 9.55
N LYS A 149 -22.59 -10.32 8.45
CA LYS A 149 -22.78 -11.15 7.26
C LYS A 149 -21.69 -10.92 6.23
N LEU A 150 -21.43 -9.66 5.87
CA LEU A 150 -20.43 -9.33 4.86
C LEU A 150 -18.99 -9.51 5.38
N GLY A 151 -18.75 -9.34 6.68
CA GLY A 151 -17.43 -9.55 7.31
C GLY A 151 -16.82 -10.93 7.04
N PRO A 152 -17.51 -12.04 7.36
CA PRO A 152 -17.06 -13.40 7.03
C PRO A 152 -16.87 -13.67 5.53
N VAL A 153 -17.68 -13.05 4.67
CA VAL A 153 -17.53 -13.16 3.21
C VAL A 153 -16.22 -12.49 2.76
N MET A 154 -15.97 -11.27 3.20
CA MET A 154 -14.71 -10.56 2.96
C MET A 154 -13.51 -11.33 3.53
N ALA A 155 -13.64 -11.94 4.72
CA ALA A 155 -12.60 -12.75 5.34
C ALA A 155 -12.22 -13.99 4.51
N LYS A 156 -13.19 -14.61 3.82
CA LYS A 156 -12.91 -15.74 2.90
C LYS A 156 -12.33 -15.25 1.56
N CYS A 157 -12.79 -14.12 1.01
CA CYS A 157 -12.18 -13.52 -0.19
C CYS A 157 -10.70 -13.20 -0.01
N LEU A 158 -10.32 -12.67 1.15
CA LEU A 158 -8.98 -12.12 1.43
C LEU A 158 -7.99 -13.13 2.04
N ARG A 159 -8.30 -14.43 1.98
CA ARG A 159 -7.35 -15.49 2.36
C ARG A 159 -6.13 -15.47 1.45
N PHE A 160 -4.94 -15.68 2.04
CA PHE A 160 -3.68 -15.70 1.30
C PHE A 160 -3.64 -16.84 0.29
N GLU A 161 -3.84 -18.08 0.75
CA GLU A 161 -3.91 -19.26 -0.11
C GLU A 161 -5.19 -19.23 -0.97
N ALA A 162 -5.05 -19.27 -2.29
CA ALA A 162 -6.17 -19.20 -3.23
C ALA A 162 -7.20 -20.34 -3.03
N THR A 163 -6.77 -21.49 -2.51
CA THR A 163 -7.61 -22.66 -2.19
C THR A 163 -8.49 -22.49 -0.95
N GLU A 164 -8.25 -21.47 -0.12
CA GLU A 164 -9.10 -21.13 1.04
C GLU A 164 -10.21 -20.12 0.67
N ARG A 165 -10.17 -19.54 -0.54
CA ARG A 165 -11.14 -18.54 -1.01
C ARG A 165 -12.43 -19.17 -1.54
N TYR A 166 -13.32 -18.36 -2.10
CA TYR A 166 -14.35 -18.85 -3.03
C TYR A 166 -13.68 -19.33 -4.32
N ALA A 167 -14.11 -20.47 -4.86
CA ALA A 167 -13.47 -21.09 -6.01
C ALA A 167 -13.63 -20.26 -7.29
N ASP A 168 -14.75 -19.56 -7.44
CA ASP A 168 -15.01 -18.61 -8.51
C ASP A 168 -15.90 -17.44 -8.04
N THR A 169 -16.12 -16.48 -8.94
CA THR A 169 -16.98 -15.32 -8.69
C THR A 169 -18.47 -15.68 -8.58
N LYS A 170 -18.89 -16.89 -8.98
CA LYS A 170 -20.27 -17.37 -8.87
C LYS A 170 -20.55 -17.86 -7.45
N GLU A 171 -19.63 -18.64 -6.85
CA GLU A 171 -19.69 -19.03 -5.42
C GLU A 171 -19.66 -17.78 -4.51
N LEU A 172 -18.82 -16.78 -4.84
CA LEU A 172 -18.81 -15.49 -4.16
C LEU A 172 -20.16 -14.75 -4.29
N ALA A 173 -20.75 -14.70 -5.50
CA ALA A 173 -22.06 -14.09 -5.69
C ALA A 173 -23.17 -14.82 -4.91
N GLU A 174 -23.09 -16.14 -4.73
CA GLU A 174 -24.02 -16.89 -3.88
C GLU A 174 -23.89 -16.47 -2.41
N ALA A 175 -22.66 -16.28 -1.92
CA ALA A 175 -22.37 -15.86 -0.55
C ALA A 175 -22.66 -14.38 -0.26
N LEU A 176 -22.67 -13.52 -1.27
CA LEU A 176 -23.04 -12.10 -1.13
C LEU A 176 -24.56 -11.87 -1.03
N ARG A 177 -25.40 -12.73 -1.63
CA ARG A 177 -26.87 -12.56 -1.63
C ARG A 177 -27.50 -12.40 -0.23
N PRO A 178 -27.11 -13.15 0.82
CA PRO A 178 -27.65 -12.96 2.19
C PRO A 178 -27.30 -11.62 2.85
N CYS A 179 -26.28 -10.92 2.34
CA CYS A 179 -25.80 -9.63 2.87
C CYS A 179 -26.63 -8.43 2.36
N VAL A 180 -27.41 -8.61 1.28
CA VAL A 180 -28.28 -7.56 0.72
C VAL A 180 -29.26 -7.06 1.80
N GLY A 181 -29.34 -5.73 1.94
CA GLY A 181 -30.18 -5.06 2.96
C GLY A 181 -29.57 -4.96 4.38
N GLU A 182 -28.35 -5.45 4.61
CA GLU A 182 -27.71 -5.42 5.95
C GLU A 182 -27.49 -3.98 6.48
N GLY A 183 -26.90 -3.10 5.66
CA GLY A 183 -26.69 -1.70 6.05
C GLY A 183 -28.00 -0.89 6.15
N ASP A 184 -28.98 -1.23 5.31
CA ASP A 184 -30.30 -0.60 5.33
C ASP A 184 -31.06 -0.89 6.63
N ALA A 185 -30.92 -2.09 7.20
CA ALA A 185 -31.45 -2.44 8.51
C ALA A 185 -30.81 -1.60 9.64
N LYS A 186 -29.47 -1.46 9.65
CA LYS A 186 -28.76 -0.67 10.68
C LYS A 186 -29.00 0.83 10.52
N ALA A 187 -29.12 1.34 9.28
CA ALA A 187 -29.55 2.71 9.01
C ALA A 187 -30.98 2.98 9.52
N MET A 188 -31.90 2.04 9.27
CA MET A 188 -33.28 2.13 9.74
C MET A 188 -33.37 2.11 11.29
N GLU A 189 -32.53 1.32 11.96
CA GLU A 189 -32.41 1.31 13.42
C GLU A 189 -31.87 2.63 13.98
N MET A 190 -30.77 3.15 13.42
CA MET A 190 -30.06 4.32 13.94
C MET A 190 -30.72 5.67 13.57
N PHE A 191 -31.39 5.76 12.41
CA PHE A 191 -31.88 7.02 11.84
C PHE A 191 -33.37 6.99 11.45
N GLY A 192 -34.05 5.83 11.53
CA GLY A 192 -35.46 5.70 11.17
C GLY A 192 -35.76 5.78 9.66
N LYS A 193 -34.73 5.63 8.83
CA LYS A 193 -34.80 5.69 7.35
C LYS A 193 -33.69 4.84 6.72
N PRO A 194 -33.88 4.34 5.48
CA PRO A 194 -32.89 3.51 4.80
C PRO A 194 -31.60 4.29 4.48
N GLU A 195 -30.49 3.57 4.25
CA GLU A 195 -29.14 4.09 4.09
C GLU A 195 -29.04 5.05 2.88
N ARG A 196 -29.75 4.70 1.80
CA ARG A 196 -29.95 5.50 0.58
C ARG A 196 -30.73 6.82 0.79
N GLU A 197 -31.39 7.02 1.93
CA GLU A 197 -32.09 8.25 2.32
C GLU A 197 -31.34 9.05 3.42
N LEU A 198 -30.19 8.56 3.90
CA LEU A 198 -29.29 9.33 4.76
C LEU A 198 -28.64 10.47 3.97
N SER A 199 -28.60 11.66 4.56
CA SER A 199 -27.75 12.75 4.08
C SER A 199 -26.26 12.38 4.25
N GLU A 200 -25.38 13.12 3.57
CA GLU A 200 -23.93 12.91 3.64
C GLU A 200 -23.39 13.01 5.08
N VAL A 201 -23.93 13.94 5.88
CA VAL A 201 -23.58 14.10 7.31
C VAL A 201 -24.09 12.93 8.15
N GLU A 202 -25.27 12.37 7.85
CA GLU A 202 -25.79 11.20 8.56
C GLU A 202 -25.04 9.92 8.20
N ARG A 203 -24.66 9.72 6.92
CA ARG A 203 -23.75 8.63 6.51
C ARG A 203 -22.36 8.77 7.13
N MET A 204 -21.83 10.00 7.23
CA MET A 204 -20.58 10.26 7.94
C MET A 204 -20.71 9.94 9.44
N MET A 205 -21.80 10.32 10.10
CA MET A 205 -22.05 9.96 11.50
C MET A 205 -22.22 8.45 11.70
N ALA A 206 -22.92 7.75 10.80
CA ALA A 206 -23.04 6.29 10.82
C ALA A 206 -21.66 5.62 10.74
N GLY A 207 -20.82 6.05 9.79
CA GLY A 207 -19.45 5.55 9.61
C GLY A 207 -18.49 5.91 10.76
N ILE A 208 -18.77 6.97 11.52
CA ILE A 208 -18.03 7.31 12.76
C ILE A 208 -18.52 6.46 13.92
N LEU A 209 -19.83 6.27 14.08
CA LEU A 209 -20.41 5.46 15.16
C LEU A 209 -20.03 3.97 15.02
N ALA A 210 -20.01 3.43 13.80
CA ALA A 210 -19.50 2.08 13.51
C ALA A 210 -17.97 1.91 13.72
N ARG A 211 -17.24 2.99 14.09
CA ARG A 211 -15.83 2.98 14.54
C ARG A 211 -15.70 3.27 16.04
N LEU A 212 -16.82 3.48 16.74
CA LEU A 212 -16.92 3.80 18.17
C LEU A 212 -17.78 2.80 18.94
N GLU A 213 -18.51 1.92 18.25
CA GLU A 213 -19.04 0.68 18.81
C GLU A 213 -17.91 -0.11 19.47
N PRO A 214 -17.97 -0.39 20.79
CA PRO A 214 -17.03 -1.30 21.41
C PRO A 214 -17.20 -2.69 20.79
N GLY A 215 -16.10 -3.31 20.34
CA GLY A 215 -16.11 -4.75 20.12
C GLY A 215 -16.43 -5.45 21.44
N GLU A 216 -17.19 -6.55 21.38
CA GLU A 216 -17.59 -7.30 22.57
C GLU A 216 -16.36 -7.65 23.42
N GLU A 217 -16.41 -7.29 24.71
CA GLU A 217 -15.36 -7.66 25.65
C GLU A 217 -15.34 -9.20 25.76
N PRO A 218 -14.16 -9.84 25.64
CA PRO A 218 -14.08 -11.30 25.73
C PRO A 218 -14.60 -11.76 27.09
N PRO A 219 -15.29 -12.90 27.16
CA PRO A 219 -15.97 -13.33 28.38
C PRO A 219 -14.99 -13.47 29.55
N GLU A 220 -15.32 -12.85 30.69
CA GLU A 220 -14.50 -12.89 31.89
C GLU A 220 -14.17 -14.34 32.30
N GLU A 221 -12.88 -14.67 32.38
CA GLU A 221 -12.46 -15.95 32.93
C GLU A 221 -12.82 -16.02 34.43
N PRO A 222 -13.36 -17.16 34.91
CA PRO A 222 -13.88 -17.24 36.27
C PRO A 222 -12.77 -17.11 37.32
N GLU A 223 -12.94 -16.18 38.27
CA GLU A 223 -11.99 -15.95 39.36
C GLU A 223 -11.60 -17.24 40.11
N THR A 224 -10.30 -17.50 40.22
CA THR A 224 -9.77 -18.58 41.07
C THR A 224 -9.30 -18.02 42.42
N PRO A 225 -9.73 -18.58 43.56
CA PRO A 225 -9.40 -18.05 44.88
C PRO A 225 -7.95 -18.36 45.28
N ALA A 226 -7.25 -17.36 45.79
CA ALA A 226 -5.83 -17.47 46.15
C ALA A 226 -5.56 -18.31 47.40
N SER A 227 -4.50 -19.15 47.39
CA SER A 227 -3.65 -19.46 48.55
C SER A 227 -2.41 -20.30 48.22
N ALA A 228 -1.30 -20.00 48.91
CA ALA A 228 -0.11 -20.84 49.21
C ALA A 228 0.97 -21.09 48.12
N GLU A 229 2.20 -20.67 48.43
CA GLU A 229 3.45 -21.08 47.78
C GLU A 229 3.97 -22.46 48.29
N PRO A 230 4.66 -23.23 47.42
CA PRO A 230 5.70 -24.18 47.80
C PRO A 230 7.11 -23.76 47.29
N PRO A 231 8.22 -24.33 47.82
CA PRO A 231 9.54 -23.70 47.76
C PRO A 231 10.42 -24.02 46.54
N VAL A 232 11.45 -23.17 46.35
CA VAL A 232 12.46 -23.21 45.29
C VAL A 232 13.45 -24.39 45.40
N PRO A 233 13.74 -25.13 44.32
CA PRO A 233 14.84 -26.11 44.23
C PRO A 233 16.18 -25.47 43.75
N PRO A 234 17.35 -26.06 44.07
CA PRO A 234 18.67 -25.45 43.81
C PRO A 234 19.27 -25.75 42.42
N GLU A 235 20.25 -24.93 42.02
CA GLU A 235 21.00 -25.03 40.76
C GLU A 235 22.01 -26.21 40.70
N PRO A 236 22.25 -26.80 39.50
CA PRO A 236 23.36 -27.71 39.24
C PRO A 236 24.64 -26.99 38.71
N PRO A 237 25.85 -27.53 38.93
CA PRO A 237 27.12 -26.85 38.62
C PRO A 237 27.69 -27.09 37.20
N GLU A 238 28.64 -26.23 36.80
CA GLU A 238 29.36 -26.26 35.51
C GLU A 238 30.36 -27.43 35.35
N PRO A 239 30.54 -27.98 34.12
CA PRO A 239 31.66 -28.85 33.75
C PRO A 239 32.80 -28.11 32.99
N PRO A 240 34.08 -28.59 33.06
CA PRO A 240 35.26 -27.85 32.61
C PRO A 240 35.73 -28.12 31.14
N ALA A 241 36.86 -27.49 30.78
CA ALA A 241 37.37 -27.25 29.42
C ALA A 241 37.89 -28.46 28.58
N ALA A 242 38.14 -28.18 27.29
CA ALA A 242 38.39 -29.13 26.21
C ALA A 242 39.88 -29.38 25.84
N PRO A 243 40.17 -30.40 24.99
CA PRO A 243 41.46 -30.61 24.29
C PRO A 243 41.38 -30.37 22.76
N GLU A 244 42.56 -30.31 22.11
CA GLU A 244 42.79 -29.90 20.69
C GLU A 244 42.86 -31.06 19.64
N PRO A 245 42.87 -30.76 18.31
CA PRO A 245 42.57 -31.71 17.22
C PRO A 245 43.77 -32.27 16.41
N PRO A 246 43.54 -33.20 15.44
CA PRO A 246 44.57 -33.71 14.51
C PRO A 246 44.31 -33.54 12.98
N ALA A 247 45.23 -32.84 12.30
CA ALA A 247 45.83 -33.00 10.94
C ALA A 247 45.02 -33.32 9.63
N GLU A 248 45.46 -32.69 8.50
CA GLU A 248 45.18 -32.99 7.07
C GLU A 248 46.10 -34.12 6.49
N GLU A 249 46.14 -34.56 5.21
CA GLU A 249 45.44 -34.29 3.92
C GLU A 249 45.12 -35.72 3.27
N PRO A 250 45.08 -36.07 1.93
CA PRO A 250 45.37 -35.30 0.73
C PRO A 250 44.38 -35.31 -0.46
N LYS A 251 44.50 -34.29 -1.31
CA LYS A 251 43.68 -34.05 -2.53
C LYS A 251 43.96 -35.05 -3.68
N ARG A 252 42.94 -35.33 -4.51
CA ARG A 252 43.09 -35.93 -5.87
C ARG A 252 42.27 -35.18 -6.94
N ARG A 253 42.67 -35.34 -8.21
CA ARG A 253 42.32 -34.45 -9.34
C ARG A 253 41.05 -34.87 -10.11
N ARG A 254 40.40 -33.88 -10.75
CA ARG A 254 39.31 -34.07 -11.73
C ARG A 254 39.80 -34.79 -13.01
N PRO A 255 39.02 -35.72 -13.58
CA PRO A 255 38.94 -35.95 -15.02
C PRO A 255 37.98 -34.93 -15.67
N LYS A 256 38.17 -34.63 -16.96
CA LYS A 256 37.20 -33.88 -17.79
C LYS A 256 36.60 -34.87 -18.80
N VAL A 257 35.27 -34.89 -18.94
CA VAL A 257 34.54 -35.77 -19.88
C VAL A 257 33.56 -34.90 -20.68
N GLU A 258 33.41 -35.22 -21.97
CA GLU A 258 32.52 -34.53 -22.92
C GLU A 258 31.04 -34.89 -22.70
N LEU A 259 30.14 -33.94 -22.99
CA LEU A 259 28.69 -34.19 -22.92
C LEU A 259 28.16 -34.76 -24.25
N PRO A 260 27.50 -35.94 -24.24
CA PRO A 260 26.56 -36.30 -25.29
C PRO A 260 25.25 -35.50 -25.12
N PRO A 261 24.44 -35.34 -26.19
CA PRO A 261 23.19 -34.58 -26.12
C PRO A 261 22.13 -35.33 -25.30
N VAL A 262 21.42 -34.59 -24.43
CA VAL A 262 20.34 -35.12 -23.58
C VAL A 262 19.02 -34.47 -23.99
N GLN A 263 17.96 -35.28 -24.04
CA GLN A 263 16.59 -34.85 -24.38
C GLN A 263 15.91 -34.16 -23.17
N PRO A 264 14.80 -33.42 -23.34
CA PRO A 264 14.12 -32.75 -22.23
C PRO A 264 13.74 -33.72 -21.11
N VAL A 265 13.99 -33.32 -19.86
CA VAL A 265 13.64 -34.06 -18.65
C VAL A 265 12.64 -33.22 -17.86
N GLU A 266 11.57 -33.86 -17.36
CA GLU A 266 10.56 -33.20 -16.52
C GLU A 266 11.17 -32.65 -15.23
N PRO A 267 10.68 -31.53 -14.68
CA PRO A 267 11.21 -30.95 -13.45
C PRO A 267 11.01 -31.91 -12.26
N PRO A 268 12.01 -32.07 -11.38
CA PRO A 268 11.93 -32.99 -10.25
C PRO A 268 10.91 -32.50 -9.21
N LYS A 269 10.06 -33.42 -8.73
CA LYS A 269 9.18 -33.14 -7.58
C LYS A 269 10.03 -32.88 -6.33
N PRO A 270 9.65 -31.92 -5.46
CA PRO A 270 10.43 -31.57 -4.28
C PRO A 270 10.49 -32.74 -3.28
N THR A 271 11.71 -33.23 -3.02
CA THR A 271 11.99 -34.32 -2.08
C THR A 271 12.75 -33.81 -0.85
N GLY A 272 12.02 -33.17 0.06
CA GLY A 272 12.49 -32.80 1.39
C GLY A 272 11.34 -32.27 2.25
N PRO A 273 11.38 -32.41 3.58
CA PRO A 273 10.41 -31.75 4.46
C PRO A 273 10.58 -30.23 4.37
N ARG A 274 9.45 -29.50 4.38
CA ARG A 274 9.43 -28.03 4.46
C ARG A 274 10.14 -27.61 5.76
N PRO A 275 11.09 -26.65 5.75
CA PRO A 275 11.70 -26.15 6.98
C PRO A 275 10.61 -25.46 7.81
N GLU A 276 10.34 -26.02 9.00
CA GLU A 276 9.32 -25.52 9.92
C GLU A 276 9.90 -24.34 10.72
N TYR A 277 9.73 -23.13 10.18
CA TYR A 277 10.22 -21.90 10.81
C TYR A 277 9.39 -21.57 12.04
N LYS A 278 10.00 -21.69 13.22
CA LYS A 278 9.36 -21.32 14.49
C LYS A 278 9.54 -19.83 14.73
N VAL A 279 8.45 -19.08 14.60
CA VAL A 279 8.34 -17.73 15.16
C VAL A 279 8.44 -17.86 16.68
N ASP A 280 9.41 -17.17 17.29
CA ASP A 280 9.65 -17.22 18.74
C ASP A 280 8.66 -16.29 19.47
N ARG A 281 7.41 -16.76 19.53
CA ARG A 281 6.22 -16.00 19.98
C ARG A 281 6.38 -15.42 21.39
N ASP A 282 7.18 -16.09 22.23
CA ASP A 282 7.55 -15.65 23.57
C ASP A 282 8.24 -14.29 23.58
N PHE A 283 8.86 -13.83 22.48
CA PHE A 283 9.47 -12.50 22.39
C PHE A 283 8.43 -11.38 22.23
N GLU A 284 7.47 -11.55 21.31
CA GLU A 284 6.40 -10.56 21.09
C GLU A 284 5.46 -10.46 22.30
N GLU A 285 5.07 -11.59 22.91
CA GLU A 285 4.22 -11.58 24.10
C GLU A 285 4.86 -10.81 25.27
N ARG A 286 6.18 -10.97 25.48
CA ARG A 286 6.94 -10.17 26.46
C ARG A 286 7.01 -8.69 26.08
N ALA A 287 7.27 -8.36 24.81
CA ALA A 287 7.34 -6.98 24.34
C ALA A 287 5.98 -6.24 24.46
N ILE A 288 4.87 -6.96 24.34
CA ILE A 288 3.51 -6.43 24.55
C ILE A 288 3.26 -6.20 26.06
N GLN A 289 3.52 -7.18 26.93
CA GLN A 289 3.37 -7.02 28.38
C GLN A 289 4.23 -5.87 28.94
N GLU A 290 5.45 -5.68 28.42
CA GLU A 290 6.32 -4.56 28.84
C GLU A 290 5.87 -3.20 28.27
N ARG A 291 5.01 -3.16 27.24
CA ARG A 291 4.32 -1.93 26.82
C ARG A 291 3.10 -1.62 27.69
N GLU A 292 2.31 -2.63 28.05
CA GLU A 292 1.05 -2.44 28.77
C GLU A 292 1.22 -2.13 30.27
N SER A 293 2.27 -2.67 30.89
CA SER A 293 2.63 -2.42 32.30
C SER A 293 3.07 -0.97 32.60
N LYS A 294 3.28 -0.13 31.57
CA LYS A 294 3.71 1.27 31.72
C LYS A 294 2.52 2.17 32.09
N PRO A 295 2.55 2.92 33.22
CA PRO A 295 1.38 3.62 33.75
C PRO A 295 0.88 4.73 32.80
N LYS A 296 -0.35 4.58 32.31
CA LYS A 296 -1.00 5.49 31.35
C LYS A 296 -1.07 6.93 31.93
N LYS A 297 -0.37 7.89 31.29
CA LYS A 297 -0.31 9.30 31.73
C LYS A 297 -1.73 9.89 31.89
N SER A 298 -1.96 10.58 33.01
CA SER A 298 -3.29 11.06 33.39
C SER A 298 -3.89 12.02 32.36
N ARG A 299 -5.08 11.71 31.83
CA ARG A 299 -5.86 12.56 30.91
C ARG A 299 -6.49 13.81 31.56
N LYS A 300 -6.40 13.97 32.89
CA LYS A 300 -7.03 15.06 33.66
C LYS A 300 -6.77 16.48 33.14
N PRO A 301 -5.53 16.92 32.78
CA PRO A 301 -5.33 18.28 32.26
C PRO A 301 -5.98 18.51 30.89
N VAL A 302 -6.06 17.50 30.02
CA VAL A 302 -6.68 17.61 28.70
C VAL A 302 -8.18 17.84 28.83
N LEU A 303 -8.85 17.11 29.73
CA LEU A 303 -10.28 17.31 30.01
C LEU A 303 -10.58 18.68 30.62
N ILE A 304 -9.68 19.22 31.45
CA ILE A 304 -9.81 20.58 32.01
C ILE A 304 -9.71 21.63 30.89
N VAL A 305 -8.74 21.50 29.97
CA VAL A 305 -8.61 22.41 28.81
C VAL A 305 -9.84 22.35 27.91
N LEU A 306 -10.33 21.15 27.58
CA LEU A 306 -11.54 20.99 26.75
C LEU A 306 -12.79 21.57 27.41
N ALA A 307 -12.96 21.41 28.73
CA ALA A 307 -14.06 22.02 29.47
C ALA A 307 -13.98 23.56 29.47
N ILE A 308 -12.79 24.14 29.61
CA ILE A 308 -12.57 25.59 29.50
C ILE A 308 -12.93 26.09 28.09
N CYS A 309 -12.47 25.40 27.04
CA CYS A 309 -12.83 25.75 25.66
C CYS A 309 -14.35 25.68 25.41
N ALA A 310 -15.03 24.65 25.91
CA ALA A 310 -16.48 24.53 25.78
C ALA A 310 -17.23 25.69 26.47
N VAL A 311 -16.81 26.09 27.67
CA VAL A 311 -17.41 27.23 28.39
C VAL A 311 -17.17 28.55 27.63
N ILE A 312 -15.99 28.75 27.03
CA ILE A 312 -15.70 29.94 26.22
C ILE A 312 -16.60 30.00 24.97
N VAL A 313 -16.80 28.87 24.28
CA VAL A 313 -17.70 28.80 23.11
C VAL A 313 -19.16 29.07 23.50
N ILE A 314 -19.64 28.47 24.60
CA ILE A 314 -21.01 28.71 25.11
C ILE A 314 -21.20 30.18 25.50
N ALA A 315 -20.21 30.81 26.15
CA ALA A 315 -20.26 32.22 26.49
C ALA A 315 -20.28 33.13 25.24
N ALA A 316 -19.49 32.83 24.21
CA ALA A 316 -19.49 33.57 22.96
C ALA A 316 -20.85 33.47 22.23
N LEU A 317 -21.44 32.27 22.17
CA LEU A 317 -22.76 32.06 21.58
C LEU A 317 -23.88 32.78 22.37
N ALA A 318 -23.78 32.83 23.70
CA ALA A 318 -24.73 33.58 24.53
C ALA A 318 -24.66 35.10 24.29
N VAL A 319 -23.47 35.68 24.10
CA VAL A 319 -23.31 37.10 23.76
C VAL A 319 -23.97 37.42 22.41
N SER A 320 -23.82 36.55 21.41
CA SER A 320 -24.47 36.69 20.10
C SER A 320 -26.01 36.59 20.14
N PHE A 321 -26.59 36.14 21.26
CA PHE A 321 -28.05 35.98 21.43
C PHE A 321 -28.68 37.05 22.34
N PHE A 322 -27.88 37.92 22.96
CA PHE A 322 -28.32 38.89 23.98
C PHE A 322 -27.92 40.35 23.71
N LEU A 323 -27.77 40.72 22.44
CA LEU A 323 -27.69 42.13 22.00
C LEU A 323 -28.96 42.51 21.20
N PRO A 324 -29.88 43.30 21.77
CA PRO A 324 -31.00 43.85 21.02
C PRO A 324 -30.55 45.04 20.17
N GLY A 325 -30.88 45.02 18.88
CA GLY A 325 -30.71 46.13 17.95
C GLY A 325 -31.95 46.27 17.08
N ASP A 326 -32.59 47.44 17.11
CA ASP A 326 -33.86 47.68 16.42
C ASP A 326 -33.72 47.65 14.90
N GLY A 327 -34.82 47.25 14.23
CA GLY A 327 -34.98 47.46 12.79
C GLY A 327 -35.65 48.79 12.49
N ALA A 328 -35.28 49.42 11.37
CA ALA A 328 -36.02 50.51 10.76
C ALA A 328 -35.83 50.49 9.23
N GLU A 329 -36.94 50.61 8.50
CA GLU A 329 -36.95 50.81 7.05
C GLU A 329 -36.91 52.33 6.76
N GLN A 330 -36.13 52.78 5.76
CA GLN A 330 -36.64 53.75 4.75
C GLN A 330 -35.66 54.03 3.60
N GLU A 331 -36.09 53.60 2.41
CA GLU A 331 -36.24 54.41 1.19
C GLU A 331 -35.58 55.80 1.10
N SER A 332 -34.68 55.97 0.10
CA SER A 332 -34.66 57.16 -0.78
C SER A 332 -33.75 56.92 -2.00
N THR A 333 -34.10 57.52 -3.15
CA THR A 333 -33.37 57.39 -4.43
C THR A 333 -33.13 58.79 -5.08
N PRO A 334 -32.76 58.96 -6.36
CA PRO A 334 -31.49 59.59 -6.76
C PRO A 334 -31.68 61.00 -7.39
N PRO A 335 -30.65 61.61 -8.01
CA PRO A 335 -30.32 61.34 -9.43
C PRO A 335 -28.78 61.14 -9.61
N GLU A 336 -28.15 60.93 -10.78
CA GLU A 336 -28.49 60.86 -12.22
C GLU A 336 -27.43 59.91 -12.88
N SER A 337 -27.28 59.58 -14.17
CA SER A 337 -27.88 59.94 -15.48
C SER A 337 -27.56 58.83 -16.52
N GLY A 338 -27.67 59.13 -17.83
CA GLY A 338 -26.81 58.49 -18.85
C GLY A 338 -27.36 57.30 -19.64
N ALA A 339 -28.66 57.21 -19.86
CA ALA A 339 -29.24 56.42 -20.97
C ALA A 339 -29.01 57.16 -22.33
N PRO A 340 -29.39 56.64 -23.54
CA PRO A 340 -30.28 55.48 -23.77
C PRO A 340 -30.04 54.59 -25.05
N VAL A 341 -30.69 53.40 -25.09
CA VAL A 341 -31.51 52.84 -26.23
C VAL A 341 -30.76 52.45 -27.55
N THR A 342 -31.11 51.44 -28.38
CA THR A 342 -32.27 50.56 -28.75
C THR A 342 -31.67 49.25 -29.34
N ASP A 343 -32.33 48.12 -29.65
CA ASP A 343 -33.51 47.33 -29.23
C ASP A 343 -33.32 45.96 -29.95
N ASN A 344 -33.41 44.78 -29.31
CA ASN A 344 -34.60 43.97 -28.93
C ASN A 344 -35.34 43.21 -30.05
N VAL A 345 -36.00 42.11 -29.64
CA VAL A 345 -37.02 41.28 -30.36
C VAL A 345 -36.49 40.30 -31.45
N VAL A 346 -37.08 39.11 -31.72
CA VAL A 346 -37.43 37.92 -30.88
C VAL A 346 -38.01 36.79 -31.79
N VAL A 347 -37.19 35.75 -32.02
CA VAL A 347 -37.55 34.32 -32.30
C VAL A 347 -38.39 34.04 -33.62
N PRO A 348 -39.09 32.89 -33.87
CA PRO A 348 -38.89 32.00 -35.06
C PRO A 348 -40.11 31.95 -36.04
N PRO A 349 -40.35 30.96 -36.97
CA PRO A 349 -39.64 29.70 -37.30
C PRO A 349 -39.56 29.26 -38.81
N ALA A 350 -39.05 28.02 -39.02
CA ALA A 350 -39.46 26.99 -40.00
C ALA A 350 -38.89 26.93 -41.46
N SER A 351 -37.98 25.94 -41.65
CA SER A 351 -37.94 24.91 -42.73
C SER A 351 -38.04 25.27 -44.23
N ALA A 352 -36.97 25.01 -45.00
CA ALA A 352 -36.99 24.09 -46.16
C ALA A 352 -35.59 23.86 -46.83
N SER A 353 -35.30 22.59 -47.12
CA SER A 353 -34.42 21.98 -48.17
C SER A 353 -33.51 22.85 -49.08
N ALA A 354 -32.20 22.55 -49.10
CA ALA A 354 -31.44 22.06 -50.28
C ALA A 354 -29.90 22.03 -50.04
N GLU A 355 -29.20 21.03 -50.59
CA GLU A 355 -27.73 20.96 -50.64
C GLU A 355 -27.15 21.82 -51.80
N PRO A 356 -25.85 22.15 -51.76
CA PRO A 356 -24.94 21.40 -52.65
C PRO A 356 -23.62 20.94 -51.98
N GLU A 357 -23.00 19.92 -52.57
CA GLU A 357 -21.71 19.36 -52.14
C GLU A 357 -20.53 20.33 -52.29
N THR A 358 -19.55 20.25 -51.38
CA THR A 358 -18.23 20.90 -51.55
C THR A 358 -17.08 19.95 -51.24
N THR A 359 -16.09 19.92 -52.13
CA THR A 359 -14.92 19.01 -52.15
C THR A 359 -14.05 19.11 -50.88
N PRO A 360 -13.50 17.99 -50.35
CA PRO A 360 -12.62 18.02 -49.18
C PRO A 360 -11.29 18.75 -49.42
N THR A 361 -10.82 19.44 -48.39
CA THR A 361 -9.50 20.13 -48.34
C THR A 361 -8.44 19.18 -47.76
N PRO A 362 -7.18 19.17 -48.26
CA PRO A 362 -6.14 18.27 -47.76
C PRO A 362 -5.64 18.65 -46.36
N THR A 363 -5.42 17.64 -45.52
CA THR A 363 -4.86 17.74 -44.16
C THR A 363 -3.40 18.19 -44.17
N PRO A 364 -2.95 19.05 -43.24
CA PRO A 364 -1.53 19.41 -43.10
C PRO A 364 -0.70 18.25 -42.53
N THR A 365 0.52 18.07 -43.07
CA THR A 365 1.50 17.07 -42.62
C THR A 365 2.05 17.42 -41.22
N PRO A 366 2.20 16.46 -40.30
CA PRO A 366 2.87 16.71 -39.02
C PRO A 366 4.34 17.07 -39.21
N THR A 367 4.81 18.05 -38.44
CA THR A 367 6.24 18.42 -38.37
C THR A 367 6.98 17.41 -37.50
N PRO A 368 8.18 16.91 -37.87
CA PRO A 368 8.92 15.97 -37.03
C PRO A 368 9.36 16.63 -35.72
N THR A 369 9.02 16.00 -34.60
CA THR A 369 9.51 16.35 -33.26
C THR A 369 11.05 16.26 -33.24
N PRO A 370 11.77 17.22 -32.64
CA PRO A 370 13.22 17.08 -32.45
C PRO A 370 13.53 15.87 -31.56
N SER A 371 14.56 15.10 -31.92
CA SER A 371 15.11 14.06 -31.05
C SER A 371 15.57 14.68 -29.72
N PRO A 372 15.39 14.01 -28.57
CA PRO A 372 16.02 14.45 -27.33
C PRO A 372 17.53 14.56 -27.52
N THR A 373 18.13 15.57 -26.89
CA THR A 373 19.59 15.68 -26.75
C THR A 373 20.01 14.66 -25.68
N PRO A 374 21.08 13.87 -25.87
CA PRO A 374 21.52 12.95 -24.83
C PRO A 374 21.94 13.75 -23.59
N THR A 375 21.32 13.44 -22.46
CA THR A 375 21.82 13.82 -21.13
C THR A 375 23.24 13.26 -20.97
N PRO A 376 24.21 14.01 -20.43
CA PRO A 376 25.51 13.43 -20.12
C PRO A 376 25.34 12.43 -18.95
N GLU A 377 25.92 11.23 -19.09
CA GLU A 377 25.75 10.15 -18.12
C GLU A 377 26.66 10.32 -16.89
N SER A 378 26.11 10.20 -15.68
CA SER A 378 26.87 10.17 -14.43
C SER A 378 27.88 9.02 -14.40
N THR A 379 29.05 9.23 -13.80
CA THR A 379 30.08 8.21 -13.66
C THR A 379 30.11 7.62 -12.26
N TYR A 380 29.98 6.30 -12.15
CA TYR A 380 29.97 5.58 -10.87
C TYR A 380 31.35 4.98 -10.52
N GLU A 381 31.77 5.13 -9.26
CA GLU A 381 33.01 4.55 -8.72
C GLU A 381 32.76 3.87 -7.36
N VAL A 382 33.07 2.57 -7.24
CA VAL A 382 32.95 1.83 -5.97
C VAL A 382 34.32 1.65 -5.31
N THR A 383 34.45 2.09 -4.06
CA THR A 383 35.69 1.98 -3.27
C THR A 383 35.47 1.13 -2.01
N LEU A 384 36.21 0.01 -1.88
CA LEU A 384 36.22 -0.82 -0.67
C LEU A 384 36.95 -0.08 0.47
N SER A 385 36.24 0.24 1.56
CA SER A 385 36.81 0.98 2.69
C SER A 385 35.95 0.84 3.95
N ASN A 386 36.59 0.61 5.10
CA ASN A 386 35.91 0.52 6.40
C ASN A 386 35.60 1.93 6.95
N VAL A 387 34.57 2.56 6.39
CA VAL A 387 34.11 3.91 6.76
C VAL A 387 32.63 3.90 7.13
N SER A 388 32.25 4.84 8.00
CA SER A 388 30.83 5.16 8.27
C SER A 388 30.15 5.80 7.05
N TRP A 389 28.81 5.80 7.01
CA TRP A 389 28.06 6.44 5.92
C TRP A 389 28.42 7.93 5.78
N GLU A 390 28.49 8.67 6.89
CA GLU A 390 28.85 10.11 6.87
C GLU A 390 30.26 10.38 6.34
N GLN A 391 31.20 9.45 6.59
CA GLN A 391 32.56 9.53 6.03
C GLN A 391 32.58 9.16 4.54
N ALA A 392 31.73 8.24 4.10
CA ALA A 392 31.62 7.84 2.71
C ALA A 392 31.06 8.98 1.83
N GLU A 393 30.04 9.69 2.32
CA GLU A 393 29.52 10.92 1.70
C GLU A 393 30.62 11.97 1.56
N ALA A 394 31.29 12.33 2.65
CA ALA A 394 32.37 13.33 2.63
C ALA A 394 33.55 12.92 1.72
N LEU A 395 33.76 11.63 1.48
CA LEU A 395 34.75 11.13 0.51
C LEU A 395 34.27 11.31 -0.93
N CYS A 396 32.98 11.15 -1.23
CA CYS A 396 32.42 11.45 -2.55
C CYS A 396 32.35 12.96 -2.82
N GLU A 397 31.94 13.77 -1.83
CA GLU A 397 32.03 15.25 -1.90
C GLU A 397 33.46 15.68 -2.24
N SER A 398 34.48 15.06 -1.63
CA SER A 398 35.89 15.37 -1.90
C SER A 398 36.38 15.03 -3.32
N LYS A 399 35.62 14.21 -4.06
CA LYS A 399 35.86 13.87 -5.48
C LYS A 399 35.08 14.77 -6.45
N GLY A 400 34.19 15.62 -5.96
CA GLY A 400 33.28 16.42 -6.80
C GLY A 400 31.98 15.70 -7.16
N GLY A 401 31.53 14.74 -6.34
CA GLY A 401 30.26 14.03 -6.50
C GLY A 401 29.58 13.78 -5.15
N HIS A 402 28.73 12.76 -5.06
CA HIS A 402 28.02 12.37 -3.84
C HIS A 402 27.91 10.84 -3.75
N LEU A 403 27.42 10.30 -2.62
CA LEU A 403 27.04 8.88 -2.59
C LEU A 403 25.94 8.59 -3.64
N ALA A 404 26.08 7.48 -4.34
CA ALA A 404 25.28 7.16 -5.53
C ALA A 404 23.77 7.20 -5.28
N VAL A 405 23.05 7.96 -6.13
CA VAL A 405 21.61 7.82 -6.27
C VAL A 405 21.34 6.59 -7.12
N ILE A 406 20.18 5.95 -6.95
CA ILE A 406 19.79 4.76 -7.72
C ILE A 406 18.34 4.97 -8.16
N SER A 407 18.15 5.64 -9.30
CA SER A 407 16.81 5.99 -9.80
C SER A 407 16.07 4.82 -10.46
N ASP A 408 16.80 3.82 -10.96
CA ASP A 408 16.25 2.65 -11.62
C ASP A 408 17.10 1.35 -11.47
N ALA A 409 16.66 0.29 -12.16
CA ALA A 409 17.29 -1.01 -12.14
C ALA A 409 18.59 -1.11 -12.97
N ASP A 410 18.78 -0.28 -14.00
CA ASP A 410 20.02 -0.21 -14.77
C ASP A 410 21.12 0.51 -13.96
N GLU A 411 20.77 1.53 -13.16
CA GLU A 411 21.68 2.16 -12.20
C GLU A 411 22.07 1.21 -11.07
N LEU A 412 21.11 0.46 -10.54
CA LEU A 412 21.41 -0.62 -9.60
C LEU A 412 22.36 -1.65 -10.25
N ALA A 413 22.15 -2.02 -11.51
CA ALA A 413 23.03 -2.95 -12.24
C ALA A 413 24.44 -2.39 -12.50
N LYS A 414 24.59 -1.08 -12.78
CA LYS A 414 25.90 -0.40 -12.85
C LYS A 414 26.66 -0.52 -11.53
N VAL A 415 26.03 -0.13 -10.41
CA VAL A 415 26.68 -0.04 -9.09
C VAL A 415 26.97 -1.42 -8.50
N THR A 416 26.02 -2.36 -8.58
CA THR A 416 26.20 -3.74 -8.06
C THR A 416 27.29 -4.50 -8.80
N LYS A 417 27.40 -4.34 -10.13
CA LYS A 417 28.51 -4.91 -10.91
C LYS A 417 29.88 -4.35 -10.47
N LEU A 418 29.99 -3.03 -10.29
CA LEU A 418 31.23 -2.42 -9.79
C LEU A 418 31.59 -2.90 -8.38
N ALA A 419 30.58 -3.19 -7.55
CA ALA A 419 30.77 -3.76 -6.23
C ALA A 419 31.22 -5.23 -6.25
N GLU A 420 30.72 -6.04 -7.20
CA GLU A 420 31.20 -7.41 -7.45
C GLU A 420 32.65 -7.42 -7.94
N ASP A 421 33.00 -6.55 -8.91
CA ASP A 421 34.37 -6.38 -9.40
C ASP A 421 35.33 -5.89 -8.28
N ALA A 422 34.83 -5.10 -7.33
CA ALA A 422 35.56 -4.68 -6.12
C ALA A 422 35.59 -5.74 -4.99
N GLY A 423 34.85 -6.85 -5.10
CA GLY A 423 34.76 -7.89 -4.07
C GLY A 423 33.97 -7.49 -2.82
N ALA A 424 33.11 -6.47 -2.90
CA ALA A 424 32.31 -6.00 -1.78
C ALA A 424 31.15 -6.95 -1.46
N THR A 425 30.74 -6.97 -0.17
CA THR A 425 29.50 -7.61 0.31
C THR A 425 28.47 -6.56 0.74
N PHE A 426 28.94 -5.36 1.13
CA PHE A 426 28.10 -4.24 1.55
C PHE A 426 28.56 -2.96 0.83
N VAL A 427 27.64 -2.10 0.38
CA VAL A 427 27.97 -0.86 -0.35
C VAL A 427 27.10 0.29 0.13
N TRP A 428 27.68 1.34 0.71
CA TRP A 428 26.94 2.58 1.00
C TRP A 428 26.44 3.26 -0.28
N ILE A 429 25.19 3.72 -0.24
CA ILE A 429 24.52 4.50 -1.30
C ILE A 429 23.93 5.79 -0.70
N GLY A 430 23.52 6.72 -1.57
CA GLY A 430 23.09 8.07 -1.21
C GLY A 430 21.75 8.18 -0.48
N LEU A 431 21.22 7.10 0.09
CA LEU A 431 19.93 7.08 0.76
C LEU A 431 20.11 7.05 2.29
N ARG A 432 19.51 8.03 2.97
CA ARG A 432 19.53 8.18 4.43
C ARG A 432 18.16 8.57 4.97
N ARG A 433 17.98 8.50 6.29
CA ARG A 433 16.77 8.87 7.02
C ARG A 433 16.96 10.22 7.69
N VAL A 434 16.09 11.18 7.40
CA VAL A 434 16.11 12.54 7.95
C VAL A 434 14.75 12.81 8.58
N ASN A 435 14.73 13.14 9.89
CA ASN A 435 13.51 13.30 10.68
C ASN A 435 12.55 12.08 10.68
N GLY A 436 13.04 10.89 10.30
CA GLY A 436 12.29 9.64 10.18
C GLY A 436 11.88 9.26 8.75
N GLU A 437 11.90 10.23 7.82
CA GLU A 437 11.57 10.07 6.40
C GLU A 437 12.84 9.75 5.59
N LEU A 438 12.72 9.00 4.48
CA LEU A 438 13.86 8.71 3.62
C LEU A 438 14.15 9.88 2.68
N SER A 439 15.43 10.16 2.44
CA SER A 439 15.90 11.21 1.55
C SER A 439 17.18 10.76 0.88
N TRP A 440 17.24 10.94 -0.44
CA TRP A 440 18.49 10.89 -1.19
C TRP A 440 19.36 12.12 -0.86
N VAL A 441 20.67 12.02 -1.09
CA VAL A 441 21.66 13.07 -0.80
C VAL A 441 21.49 14.31 -1.67
N THR A 442 21.12 14.12 -2.94
CA THR A 442 20.71 15.15 -3.90
C THR A 442 19.41 15.86 -3.51
N GLY A 443 18.59 15.25 -2.64
CA GLY A 443 17.24 15.69 -2.32
C GLY A 443 16.18 15.32 -3.37
N GLU A 444 16.52 14.43 -4.31
CA GLU A 444 15.59 13.97 -5.35
C GLU A 444 14.51 13.01 -4.82
N SER A 445 13.34 13.07 -5.44
CA SER A 445 12.22 12.16 -5.17
C SER A 445 12.36 10.92 -6.06
N VAL A 446 13.19 9.98 -5.60
CA VAL A 446 13.42 8.68 -6.27
C VAL A 446 12.69 7.59 -5.49
N ASP A 447 11.68 7.00 -6.12
CA ASP A 447 10.77 6.00 -5.55
C ASP A 447 11.25 4.54 -5.76
N TYR A 448 12.45 4.35 -6.33
CA TYR A 448 13.03 3.04 -6.62
C TYR A 448 13.81 2.50 -5.42
N TYR A 449 13.42 1.32 -4.92
CA TYR A 449 14.10 0.67 -3.80
C TYR A 449 14.02 -0.87 -3.87
N ALA A 450 15.16 -1.56 -3.73
CA ALA A 450 15.24 -3.02 -3.76
C ALA A 450 15.32 -3.65 -2.34
N TRP A 451 14.39 -3.30 -1.45
CA TRP A 451 14.42 -3.68 -0.03
C TRP A 451 14.52 -5.19 0.24
N GLY A 452 15.36 -5.55 1.21
CA GLY A 452 15.51 -6.91 1.72
C GLY A 452 14.27 -7.46 2.44
N PRO A 453 14.14 -8.79 2.57
CA PRO A 453 13.05 -9.40 3.35
C PRO A 453 13.16 -9.02 4.84
N GLY A 454 12.21 -8.20 5.32
CA GLY A 454 12.20 -7.64 6.67
C GLY A 454 12.58 -6.15 6.73
N GLU A 455 13.18 -5.61 5.67
CA GLU A 455 13.71 -4.26 5.62
C GLU A 455 12.71 -3.21 5.08
N PRO A 456 12.80 -1.93 5.49
CA PRO A 456 13.72 -1.38 6.49
C PRO A 456 13.38 -1.76 7.95
N SER A 457 14.38 -2.23 8.68
CA SER A 457 14.42 -2.45 10.13
C SER A 457 14.13 -1.17 10.93
N VAL A 458 14.73 -0.04 10.52
CA VAL A 458 14.77 1.26 11.24
C VAL A 458 15.51 1.22 12.59
N LYS A 459 15.63 0.06 13.26
CA LYS A 459 16.33 -0.10 14.55
C LYS A 459 16.88 -1.50 14.77
N ASP A 460 18.19 -1.56 15.01
CA ASP A 460 18.87 -2.78 15.44
C ASP A 460 18.40 -3.23 16.85
N THR A 461 18.71 -4.47 17.17
CA THR A 461 18.40 -5.22 18.40
C THR A 461 18.78 -4.49 19.70
N ASP A 462 19.83 -3.65 19.68
CA ASP A 462 20.26 -2.84 20.83
C ASP A 462 19.51 -1.49 20.97
N GLY A 463 18.61 -1.18 20.03
CA GLY A 463 17.81 0.04 19.97
C GLY A 463 18.47 1.22 19.24
N THR A 464 19.68 1.06 18.71
CA THR A 464 20.36 2.01 17.82
C THR A 464 19.49 2.28 16.59
N ALA A 465 19.48 3.52 16.09
CA ALA A 465 18.72 3.87 14.89
C ALA A 465 19.50 3.48 13.62
N GLU A 466 18.76 2.96 12.65
CA GLU A 466 19.28 2.51 11.36
C GLU A 466 18.87 3.53 10.29
N ASP A 467 19.53 4.69 10.36
CA ASP A 467 19.20 5.88 9.57
C ASP A 467 19.95 5.94 8.22
N TYR A 468 20.68 4.91 7.81
CA TYR A 468 21.57 4.94 6.63
C TYR A 468 21.47 3.66 5.80
N VAL A 469 21.41 3.75 4.47
CA VAL A 469 21.13 2.59 3.62
C VAL A 469 22.37 2.09 2.88
N LEU A 470 22.52 0.77 2.85
CA LEU A 470 23.51 0.05 2.05
C LEU A 470 22.86 -1.00 1.15
N LEU A 471 23.55 -1.34 0.07
CA LEU A 471 23.30 -2.55 -0.71
C LEU A 471 24.03 -3.73 -0.04
N TRP A 472 23.33 -4.84 0.18
CA TRP A 472 23.88 -6.09 0.71
C TRP A 472 23.80 -7.20 -0.35
N HIS A 473 24.95 -7.83 -0.64
CA HIS A 473 25.06 -8.99 -1.53
C HIS A 473 24.64 -10.27 -0.78
N THR A 474 23.58 -10.90 -1.27
CA THR A 474 23.07 -12.19 -0.78
C THR A 474 23.16 -13.29 -1.85
N SER A 475 22.91 -14.54 -1.47
CA SER A 475 22.83 -15.67 -2.43
C SER A 475 21.70 -15.54 -3.47
N THR A 476 20.82 -14.56 -3.32
CA THR A 476 19.70 -14.25 -4.23
C THR A 476 19.89 -12.94 -5.00
N GLY A 477 21.04 -12.29 -4.87
CA GLY A 477 21.35 -11.00 -5.48
C GLY A 477 21.52 -9.87 -4.45
N TRP A 478 21.49 -8.63 -4.93
CA TRP A 478 21.69 -7.43 -4.13
C TRP A 478 20.36 -6.85 -3.63
N ILE A 479 20.31 -6.48 -2.35
CA ILE A 479 19.13 -5.92 -1.68
C ILE A 479 19.49 -4.69 -0.84
N TYR A 480 18.53 -3.80 -0.58
CA TYR A 480 18.72 -2.66 0.31
C TYR A 480 18.51 -3.10 1.77
N ASN A 481 19.40 -2.67 2.66
CA ASN A 481 19.33 -2.80 4.12
C ASN A 481 19.50 -1.41 4.73
N ASP A 482 18.63 -0.98 5.66
CA ASP A 482 18.99 0.18 6.49
C ASP A 482 19.89 -0.29 7.65
N CYS A 483 20.77 0.60 8.11
CA CYS A 483 21.86 0.25 8.99
C CYS A 483 22.29 1.45 9.87
N ARG A 484 22.90 1.14 11.02
CA ARG A 484 23.64 2.11 11.84
C ARG A 484 24.78 2.79 11.05
N ASN A 485 25.09 4.05 11.35
CA ASN A 485 26.12 4.85 10.64
C ASN A 485 27.49 4.16 10.49
N ASP A 486 27.97 3.50 11.56
CA ASP A 486 29.26 2.80 11.58
C ASP A 486 29.10 1.33 12.01
N PRO A 487 28.76 0.42 11.08
CA PRO A 487 28.63 -1.00 11.35
C PRO A 487 30.00 -1.70 11.33
N ALA A 488 31.04 -1.08 10.76
CA ALA A 488 32.40 -1.61 10.74
C ALA A 488 33.07 -1.53 12.12
N SER A 489 32.80 -0.48 12.89
CA SER A 489 33.22 -0.33 14.29
C SER A 489 32.35 -1.16 15.25
N ALA A 490 31.03 -1.20 15.04
CA ALA A 490 30.11 -1.97 15.89
C ALA A 490 30.27 -3.49 15.73
N TYR A 491 30.38 -3.99 14.49
CA TYR A 491 30.44 -5.41 14.17
C TYR A 491 31.60 -5.73 13.20
N PRO A 492 32.87 -5.61 13.64
CA PRO A 492 34.04 -5.73 12.75
C PRO A 492 34.10 -7.07 11.99
N SER A 493 33.70 -8.17 12.62
CA SER A 493 33.67 -9.51 12.00
C SER A 493 32.66 -9.63 10.84
N ALA A 494 31.58 -8.86 10.86
CA ALA A 494 30.58 -8.82 9.80
C ALA A 494 31.06 -7.93 8.64
N TYR A 495 31.46 -6.68 8.90
CA TYR A 495 31.64 -5.67 7.85
C TYR A 495 33.10 -5.37 7.45
N SER A 496 34.10 -5.56 8.34
CA SER A 496 35.47 -5.14 8.04
C SER A 496 36.07 -5.89 6.86
N GLY A 497 36.59 -5.13 5.88
CA GLY A 497 37.16 -5.67 4.64
C GLY A 497 36.14 -6.17 3.63
N LYS A 498 34.84 -5.93 3.88
CA LYS A 498 33.72 -6.33 2.99
C LYS A 498 32.79 -5.15 2.64
N ILE A 499 32.92 -4.03 3.34
CA ILE A 499 32.14 -2.82 3.12
C ILE A 499 32.87 -1.85 2.18
N ALA A 500 32.10 -1.28 1.26
CA ALA A 500 32.49 -0.31 0.27
C ALA A 500 31.53 0.88 0.28
N TYR A 501 31.82 1.88 -0.54
CA TYR A 501 30.89 2.96 -0.87
C TYR A 501 30.89 3.20 -2.37
N ALA A 502 29.71 3.53 -2.92
CA ALA A 502 29.54 3.93 -4.31
C ALA A 502 29.44 5.45 -4.38
N CYS A 503 30.41 6.11 -5.03
CA CYS A 503 30.23 7.50 -5.45
C CYS A 503 29.60 7.54 -6.83
N GLU A 504 28.73 8.52 -7.02
CA GLU A 504 28.33 9.04 -8.31
C GLU A 504 29.03 10.39 -8.52
N ILE A 505 29.57 10.60 -9.72
CA ILE A 505 30.35 11.78 -10.08
C ILE A 505 29.67 12.42 -11.29
N ASP A 506 29.23 13.67 -11.09
CA ASP A 506 28.62 14.51 -12.12
C ASP A 506 29.62 14.84 -13.25
N PRO A 507 29.15 14.95 -14.50
CA PRO A 507 29.95 15.42 -15.62
C PRO A 507 30.19 16.95 -15.59
N GLU A 508 31.46 17.39 -15.72
CA GLU A 508 31.90 18.81 -15.79
C GLU A 508 31.37 19.62 -17.00
#